data_AF-A0A7Y6UN64-F1
#
_entry.id   AF-A0A7Y6UN64-F1
#
_cell.length_a   1.000
_cell.length_b   1.000
_cell.length_c   1.000
_cell.angle_alpha   90.00
_cell.angle_beta   90.00
_cell.angle_gamma   90.00
#
_symmetry.space_group_name_H-M   'P 1'
#
loop_
_entity.id
_entity.type
_entity.pdbx_description
1 polymer ?
#
loop_
_entity_poly.entity_id
_entity_poly.type
_entity_poly.pdbx_seq_one_letter_code
_entity_poly.pdbx_strand_id
1 'polypeptide(L)'
;MQRRFGLLHERSLKTGRRALLFVGLAWFVPLLLGLPRSFLAADTPGSYLGDLGVWARFVVGIGAFVLAEQQVERGLRIKLGQFLKAPLIAPGSVAPFAEAVTTALARRDSRVAEAVCLVLAVIAALVAFANTHTATVSSWAVAVSPDGNRLTLTAWWMVFVSQPLFVFLLLRGLWRHFVWAQLLRRIARLELRLVATHPDGNGGLAFLASYPNAYVLFIFGISAAIGAAIAKHLLQESLTSTTFSIIAGGWLVVVLALFAYPLSAFSKPLAELKEKSLLMLGTQATRYQRLNERKILGTNVVAESADEVQQQADDIADPTKQFETTRKLSAMLLNRSAIVPVAAAALLPIAAAGATILPYKEVFSVLKKLLLL
;
A
#
# COMPACT_ATOMS: atom_id res chain seq x y z
N MET A 1 11.01 17.33 -22.92
CA MET A 1 10.59 18.74 -23.05
C MET A 1 9.43 19.20 -22.14
N GLN A 2 8.80 18.34 -21.31
CA GLN A 2 7.70 18.75 -20.40
C GLN A 2 8.14 19.29 -19.02
N ARG A 3 9.44 19.48 -18.77
CA ARG A 3 9.98 19.91 -17.47
C ARG A 3 10.05 21.44 -17.29
N ARG A 4 9.71 22.24 -18.32
CA ARG A 4 9.88 23.70 -18.34
C ARG A 4 8.58 24.54 -18.25
N PHE A 5 7.40 23.93 -18.14
CA PHE A 5 6.12 24.66 -18.32
C PHE A 5 5.14 24.61 -17.15
N GLY A 6 5.56 24.61 -15.88
CA GLY A 6 4.64 24.94 -14.76
C GLY A 6 3.39 24.05 -14.52
N LEU A 7 3.12 23.06 -15.37
CA LEU A 7 1.90 22.25 -15.39
C LEU A 7 1.77 21.28 -14.19
N LEU A 8 2.84 21.10 -13.43
CA LEU A 8 2.78 20.37 -12.17
C LEU A 8 2.06 21.18 -11.08
N HIS A 9 2.21 22.52 -11.07
CA HIS A 9 1.55 23.41 -10.12
C HIS A 9 0.04 23.50 -10.37
N GLU A 10 -0.39 23.60 -11.63
CA GLU A 10 -1.82 23.66 -11.95
C GLU A 10 -2.58 22.38 -11.58
N ARG A 11 -1.97 21.20 -11.80
CA ARG A 11 -2.59 19.92 -11.42
C ARG A 11 -2.66 19.75 -9.90
N SER A 12 -1.63 20.13 -9.14
CA SER A 12 -1.69 20.06 -7.66
C SER A 12 -2.72 21.03 -7.07
N LEU A 13 -2.84 22.24 -7.63
CA LEU A 13 -3.84 23.22 -7.21
C LEU A 13 -5.28 22.71 -7.47
N LYS A 14 -5.49 21.97 -8.57
CA LYS A 14 -6.79 21.33 -8.86
C LYS A 14 -7.11 20.18 -7.90
N THR A 15 -6.12 19.42 -7.43
CA THR A 15 -6.35 18.32 -6.47
C THR A 15 -6.83 18.85 -5.12
N GLY A 16 -6.19 19.91 -4.58
CA GLY A 16 -6.62 20.52 -3.32
C GLY A 16 -8.05 21.06 -3.40
N ARG A 17 -8.40 21.76 -4.49
CA ARG A 17 -9.78 22.22 -4.73
C ARG A 17 -10.78 21.07 -4.82
N ARG A 18 -10.44 19.98 -5.53
CA ARG A 18 -11.29 18.78 -5.61
C ARG A 18 -11.49 18.13 -4.24
N ALA A 19 -10.44 18.04 -3.43
CA ALA A 19 -10.54 17.51 -2.07
C ALA A 19 -11.48 18.36 -1.22
N LEU A 20 -11.34 19.69 -1.24
CA LEU A 20 -12.24 20.61 -0.54
C LEU A 20 -13.69 20.50 -1.03
N LEU A 21 -13.92 20.37 -2.34
CA LEU A 21 -15.26 20.20 -2.90
C LEU A 21 -15.90 18.88 -2.44
N PHE A 22 -15.18 17.75 -2.51
CA PHE A 22 -15.72 16.46 -2.08
C PHE A 22 -15.92 16.39 -0.56
N VAL A 23 -14.99 16.96 0.22
CA VAL A 23 -15.15 17.07 1.68
C VAL A 23 -16.32 17.99 2.02
N GLY A 24 -16.46 19.13 1.34
CA GLY A 24 -17.60 20.03 1.50
C GLY A 24 -18.93 19.33 1.19
N LEU A 25 -18.99 18.61 0.08
CA LEU A 25 -20.18 17.84 -0.31
C LEU A 25 -20.52 16.74 0.70
N ALA A 26 -19.52 16.02 1.19
CA ALA A 26 -19.70 14.87 2.06
C ALA A 26 -19.92 15.22 3.53
N TRP A 27 -19.35 16.32 4.00
CA TRP A 27 -19.34 16.69 5.42
C TRP A 27 -20.07 18.00 5.72
N PHE A 28 -19.84 19.04 4.92
CA PHE A 28 -20.39 20.38 5.18
C PHE A 28 -21.87 20.51 4.77
N VAL A 29 -22.29 19.88 3.66
CA VAL A 29 -23.72 19.87 3.29
C VAL A 29 -24.60 19.19 4.36
N PRO A 30 -24.26 17.99 4.88
CA PRO A 30 -25.03 17.42 5.99
C PRO A 30 -25.09 18.32 7.23
N LEU A 31 -23.99 19.03 7.53
CA LEU A 31 -23.93 20.00 8.64
C LEU A 31 -24.97 21.11 8.46
N LEU A 32 -25.06 21.69 7.25
CA LEU A 32 -26.03 22.73 6.94
C LEU A 32 -27.48 22.23 7.02
N LEU A 33 -27.74 21.01 6.54
CA LEU A 33 -29.07 20.39 6.61
C LEU A 33 -29.53 20.09 8.05
N GLY A 34 -28.59 20.11 9.01
CA GLY A 34 -28.86 19.92 10.44
C GLY A 34 -29.25 21.21 11.20
N LEU A 35 -29.05 22.40 10.61
CA LEU A 35 -29.38 23.68 11.24
C LEU A 35 -30.91 23.90 11.30
N PRO A 36 -31.47 24.48 12.39
CA PRO A 36 -30.84 24.94 13.63
C PRO A 36 -30.98 23.93 14.79
N ARG A 37 -31.10 22.63 14.53
CA ARG A 37 -31.40 21.64 15.59
C ARG A 37 -30.25 21.55 16.60
N SER A 38 -30.60 21.30 17.87
CA SER A 38 -29.71 21.17 19.05
C SER A 38 -28.56 20.14 18.92
N PHE A 39 -28.49 19.38 17.82
CA PHE A 39 -27.51 18.31 17.58
C PHE A 39 -26.14 18.81 17.06
N LEU A 40 -25.93 20.14 17.03
CA LEU A 40 -24.68 20.79 16.63
C LEU A 40 -23.78 21.14 17.83
N ALA A 41 -24.32 21.19 19.05
CA ALA A 41 -23.50 21.42 20.23
C ALA A 41 -22.62 20.19 20.49
N ALA A 42 -21.29 20.35 20.43
CA ALA A 42 -20.33 19.26 20.62
C ALA A 42 -20.55 18.50 21.95
N ASP A 43 -21.07 19.20 22.96
CA ASP A 43 -21.31 18.68 24.32
C ASP A 43 -22.58 17.85 24.45
N THR A 44 -23.42 17.77 23.41
CA THR A 44 -24.63 16.92 23.45
C THR A 44 -24.31 15.49 23.01
N PRO A 45 -24.65 14.47 23.84
CA PRO A 45 -24.52 13.07 23.45
C PRO A 45 -25.29 12.79 22.15
N GLY A 46 -24.59 12.27 21.14
CA GLY A 46 -25.18 12.00 19.83
C GLY A 46 -25.23 13.21 18.88
N SER A 47 -24.41 14.24 19.11
CA SER A 47 -24.22 15.36 18.18
C SER A 47 -23.48 14.96 16.90
N TYR A 48 -23.73 15.67 15.80
CA TYR A 48 -23.06 15.42 14.52
C TYR A 48 -21.57 15.78 14.57
N LEU A 49 -21.23 16.88 15.28
CA LEU A 49 -19.85 17.33 15.43
C LEU A 49 -19.05 16.45 16.40
N GLY A 50 -19.70 15.80 17.37
CA GLY A 50 -19.08 14.84 18.27
C GLY A 50 -18.87 13.45 17.68
N ASP A 51 -19.47 13.13 16.53
CA ASP A 51 -19.33 11.82 15.91
C ASP A 51 -17.97 11.68 15.19
N LEU A 52 -17.03 11.01 15.84
CA LEU A 52 -15.70 10.72 15.30
C LEU A 52 -15.77 9.98 13.95
N GLY A 53 -16.82 9.17 13.74
CA GLY A 53 -17.03 8.42 12.50
C GLY A 53 -17.32 9.32 11.30
N VAL A 54 -17.97 10.46 11.50
CA VAL A 54 -18.28 11.47 10.48
C VAL A 54 -16.99 12.18 10.05
N TRP A 55 -16.18 12.63 11.00
CA TRP A 55 -14.89 13.26 10.73
C TRP A 55 -13.91 12.31 10.05
N ALA A 56 -13.76 11.10 10.57
CA ALA A 56 -12.81 10.14 10.08
C ALA A 56 -13.11 9.68 8.65
N ARG A 57 -14.38 9.45 8.30
CA ARG A 57 -14.77 9.01 6.94
C ARG A 57 -14.79 10.18 5.96
N PHE A 58 -15.50 11.26 6.28
CA PHE A 58 -15.86 12.26 5.28
C PHE A 58 -14.87 13.41 5.16
N VAL A 59 -14.14 13.74 6.23
CA VAL A 59 -13.09 14.76 6.18
C VAL A 59 -11.74 14.08 5.93
N VAL A 60 -11.31 13.22 6.85
CA VAL A 60 -10.00 12.57 6.78
C VAL A 60 -9.96 11.55 5.64
N GLY A 61 -10.91 10.62 5.59
CA GLY A 61 -10.94 9.55 4.59
C GLY A 61 -11.05 10.07 3.16
N ILE A 62 -12.11 10.80 2.83
CA ILE A 62 -12.31 11.37 1.49
C ILE A 62 -11.17 12.33 1.10
N GLY A 63 -10.76 13.22 2.01
CA GLY A 63 -9.65 14.14 1.77
C GLY A 63 -8.36 13.37 1.44
N ALA A 64 -8.04 12.34 2.23
CA ALA A 64 -6.87 11.50 2.01
C ALA A 64 -6.96 10.69 0.72
N PHE A 65 -8.12 10.15 0.34
CA PHE A 65 -8.31 9.40 -0.91
C PHE A 65 -8.11 10.28 -2.14
N VAL A 66 -8.65 11.51 -2.13
CA VAL A 66 -8.51 12.44 -3.25
C VAL A 66 -7.06 12.92 -3.38
N LEU A 67 -6.39 13.23 -2.27
CA LEU A 67 -4.96 13.61 -2.28
C LEU A 67 -4.06 12.44 -2.68
N ALA A 68 -4.37 11.22 -2.23
CA ALA A 68 -3.62 10.02 -2.56
C ALA A 68 -3.68 9.70 -4.06
N GLU A 69 -4.78 10.02 -4.76
CA GLU A 69 -4.90 9.76 -6.20
C GLU A 69 -3.71 10.31 -7.00
N GLN A 70 -3.34 11.57 -6.75
CA GLN A 70 -2.20 12.21 -7.42
C GLN A 70 -0.86 11.61 -7.00
N GLN A 71 -0.69 11.33 -5.71
CA GLN A 71 0.54 10.75 -5.15
C GLN A 71 0.80 9.36 -5.74
N VAL A 72 -0.22 8.51 -5.75
CA VAL A 72 -0.22 7.17 -6.33
C VAL A 72 0.10 7.26 -7.82
N GLU A 73 -0.65 8.03 -8.62
CA GLU A 73 -0.43 8.09 -10.06
C GLU A 73 1.00 8.55 -10.41
N ARG A 74 1.49 9.60 -9.74
CA ARG A 74 2.85 10.11 -9.95
C ARG A 74 3.89 9.09 -9.52
N GLY A 75 3.71 8.46 -8.37
CA GLY A 75 4.60 7.43 -7.84
C GLY A 75 4.73 6.25 -8.81
N LEU A 76 3.61 5.65 -9.21
CA LEU A 76 3.58 4.49 -10.10
C LEU A 76 4.16 4.81 -11.47
N ARG A 77 3.86 5.98 -12.04
CA ARG A 77 4.41 6.43 -13.32
C ARG A 77 5.94 6.55 -13.29
N ILE A 78 6.50 7.08 -12.20
CA ILE A 78 7.97 7.17 -12.04
C ILE A 78 8.58 5.77 -12.03
N LYS A 79 7.96 4.81 -11.32
CA LYS A 79 8.44 3.41 -11.27
C LYS A 79 8.35 2.74 -12.64
N LEU A 80 7.25 2.90 -13.38
CA LEU A 80 7.13 2.40 -14.75
C LEU A 80 8.17 3.00 -15.69
N GLY A 81 8.43 4.30 -15.59
CA GLY A 81 9.47 4.95 -16.38
C GLY A 81 10.87 4.39 -16.11
N GLN A 82 11.14 3.91 -14.90
CA GLN A 82 12.44 3.33 -14.56
C GLN A 82 12.69 1.99 -15.27
N PHE A 83 11.66 1.19 -15.52
CA PHE A 83 11.77 -0.05 -16.31
C PHE A 83 12.24 0.17 -17.75
N LEU A 84 11.99 1.35 -18.32
CA LEU A 84 12.41 1.71 -19.67
C LEU A 84 13.76 2.45 -19.70
N LYS A 85 14.03 3.24 -18.65
CA LYS A 85 15.31 3.98 -18.54
C LYS A 85 16.48 3.06 -18.20
N ALA A 86 16.24 2.09 -17.32
CA ALA A 86 17.19 1.03 -17.06
C ALA A 86 16.90 -0.12 -18.03
N PRO A 87 17.91 -0.78 -18.63
CA PRO A 87 17.71 -1.89 -19.56
C PRO A 87 17.34 -3.19 -18.81
N LEU A 88 16.31 -3.13 -17.96
CA LEU A 88 15.83 -4.23 -17.11
C LEU A 88 14.94 -5.22 -17.88
N ILE A 89 14.44 -4.83 -19.04
CA ILE A 89 13.58 -5.66 -19.88
C ILE A 89 14.40 -6.11 -21.09
N ALA A 90 14.35 -7.39 -21.42
CA ALA A 90 15.01 -7.91 -22.62
C ALA A 90 14.43 -7.25 -23.89
N PRO A 91 15.24 -7.00 -24.93
CA PRO A 91 14.76 -6.38 -26.17
C PRO A 91 13.53 -7.08 -26.78
N GLY A 92 13.48 -8.42 -26.74
CA GLY A 92 12.33 -9.20 -27.23
C GLY A 92 11.06 -9.07 -26.37
N SER A 93 11.18 -8.63 -25.11
CA SER A 93 10.06 -8.45 -24.17
C SER A 93 9.51 -7.02 -24.11
N VAL A 94 10.04 -6.09 -24.91
CA VAL A 94 9.59 -4.67 -24.90
C VAL A 94 8.17 -4.51 -25.43
N ALA A 95 7.81 -5.22 -26.52
CA ALA A 95 6.45 -5.19 -27.06
C ALA A 95 5.41 -5.80 -26.09
N PRO A 96 5.64 -7.00 -25.50
CA PRO A 96 4.80 -7.54 -24.43
C PRO A 96 4.70 -6.62 -23.20
N PHE A 97 5.77 -5.93 -22.83
CA PHE A 97 5.74 -4.95 -21.75
C PHE A 97 4.80 -3.78 -22.08
N ALA A 98 4.91 -3.21 -23.27
CA ALA A 98 4.04 -2.12 -23.72
C ALA A 98 2.56 -2.57 -23.75
N GLU A 99 2.28 -3.79 -24.23
CA GLU A 99 0.94 -4.38 -24.22
C GLU A 99 0.41 -4.57 -22.78
N ALA A 100 1.25 -5.04 -21.86
CA ALA A 100 0.86 -5.18 -20.46
C ALA A 100 0.50 -3.83 -19.83
N VAL A 101 1.29 -2.78 -20.12
CA VAL A 101 1.04 -1.41 -19.64
C VAL A 101 -0.24 -0.83 -20.24
N THR A 102 -0.45 -0.96 -21.55
CA THR A 102 -1.68 -0.46 -22.21
C THR A 102 -2.92 -1.19 -21.70
N THR A 103 -2.86 -2.52 -21.53
CA THR A 103 -3.94 -3.29 -20.91
C THR A 103 -4.22 -2.82 -19.48
N ALA A 104 -3.19 -2.56 -18.68
CA ALA A 104 -3.35 -2.07 -17.33
C ALA A 104 -3.99 -0.67 -17.31
N LEU A 105 -3.59 0.23 -18.20
CA LEU A 105 -4.23 1.54 -18.35
C LEU A 105 -5.70 1.41 -18.76
N ALA A 106 -6.02 0.55 -19.72
CA ALA A 106 -7.40 0.30 -20.14
C ALA A 106 -8.27 -0.27 -19.01
N ARG A 107 -7.72 -1.18 -18.18
CA ARG A 107 -8.41 -1.72 -16.99
C ARG A 107 -8.59 -0.69 -15.90
N ARG A 108 -7.58 0.16 -15.68
CA ARG A 108 -7.61 1.26 -14.71
C ARG A 108 -8.70 2.28 -15.05
N ASP A 109 -8.84 2.60 -16.33
CA ASP A 109 -9.76 3.61 -16.86
C ASP A 109 -11.08 2.98 -17.38
N SER A 110 -11.36 1.73 -16.98
CA SER A 110 -12.55 0.99 -17.40
C SER A 110 -13.82 1.55 -16.75
N ARG A 111 -14.77 1.99 -17.58
CA ARG A 111 -16.10 2.43 -17.14
C ARG A 111 -16.88 1.32 -16.45
N VAL A 112 -16.68 0.07 -16.85
CA VAL A 112 -17.31 -1.09 -16.20
C VAL A 112 -16.82 -1.24 -14.76
N ALA A 113 -15.51 -1.07 -14.53
CA ALA A 113 -14.96 -1.14 -13.18
C ALA A 113 -15.49 0.01 -12.29
N GLU A 114 -15.61 1.22 -12.85
CA GLU A 114 -16.22 2.35 -12.14
C GLU A 114 -17.71 2.10 -11.84
N ALA A 115 -18.47 1.55 -12.78
CA ALA A 115 -19.86 1.17 -12.57
C ALA A 115 -20.01 0.12 -11.47
N VAL A 116 -19.14 -0.91 -11.46
CA VAL A 116 -19.13 -1.92 -10.38
C VAL A 116 -18.81 -1.29 -9.02
N CYS A 117 -17.82 -0.39 -8.96
CA CYS A 117 -17.51 0.35 -7.71
C CYS A 117 -18.72 1.18 -7.24
N LEU A 118 -19.46 1.79 -8.17
CA LEU A 118 -20.65 2.58 -7.87
C LEU A 118 -21.78 1.69 -7.36
N VAL A 119 -22.06 0.56 -8.02
CA VAL A 119 -23.08 -0.41 -7.57
C VAL A 119 -22.77 -0.92 -6.17
N LEU A 120 -21.52 -1.31 -5.90
CA LEU A 120 -21.10 -1.74 -4.56
C LEU A 120 -21.23 -0.62 -3.51
N ALA A 121 -20.96 0.64 -3.90
CA ALA A 121 -21.15 1.78 -3.02
C ALA A 121 -22.63 2.03 -2.71
N VAL A 122 -23.53 1.85 -3.67
CA VAL A 122 -24.99 1.91 -3.45
C VAL A 122 -25.45 0.77 -2.53
N ILE A 123 -24.96 -0.45 -2.74
CA ILE A 123 -25.26 -1.58 -1.84
C ILE A 123 -24.79 -1.27 -0.40
N ALA A 124 -23.59 -0.72 -0.24
CA ALA A 124 -23.09 -0.31 1.08
C ALA A 124 -23.96 0.79 1.72
N ALA A 125 -24.54 1.69 0.93
CA ALA A 125 -25.52 2.66 1.43
C ALA A 125 -26.85 2.02 1.83
N LEU A 126 -27.36 1.05 1.09
CA LEU A 126 -28.57 0.31 1.48
C LEU A 126 -28.37 -0.45 2.79
N VAL A 127 -27.19 -1.05 2.99
CA VAL A 127 -26.82 -1.69 4.27
C VAL A 127 -26.72 -0.65 5.38
N ALA A 128 -26.08 0.49 5.13
CA ALA A 128 -26.00 1.58 6.10
C ALA A 128 -27.40 2.11 6.48
N PHE A 129 -28.28 2.26 5.50
CA PHE A 129 -29.68 2.66 5.68
C PHE A 129 -30.43 1.68 6.59
N ALA A 130 -30.36 0.38 6.29
CA ALA A 130 -30.98 -0.66 7.11
C ALA A 130 -30.46 -0.62 8.57
N ASN A 131 -29.14 -0.49 8.76
CA ASN A 131 -28.53 -0.38 10.08
C ASN A 131 -28.94 0.89 10.84
N THR A 132 -29.14 2.01 10.15
CA THR A 132 -29.65 3.23 10.79
C THR A 132 -31.11 3.10 11.20
N HIS A 133 -31.92 2.37 10.45
CA HIS A 133 -33.33 2.15 10.80
C HIS A 133 -33.52 1.31 12.06
N THR A 134 -32.57 0.43 12.38
CA THR A 134 -32.58 -0.40 13.60
C THR A 134 -32.02 0.32 14.84
N ALA A 135 -31.71 1.62 14.75
CA ALA A 135 -31.15 2.37 15.88
C ALA A 135 -32.16 2.45 17.05
N THR A 136 -31.68 2.15 18.26
CA THR A 136 -32.50 2.14 19.49
C THR A 136 -32.39 3.43 20.30
N VAL A 137 -31.44 4.31 19.96
CA VAL A 137 -31.16 5.57 20.67
C VAL A 137 -31.23 6.74 19.70
N SER A 138 -31.92 7.80 20.12
CA SER A 138 -31.99 9.06 19.37
C SER A 138 -30.60 9.69 19.22
N SER A 139 -30.28 10.13 18.00
CA SER A 139 -29.01 10.78 17.65
C SER A 139 -29.23 11.81 16.54
N TRP A 140 -28.17 12.51 16.15
CA TRP A 140 -28.18 13.38 14.97
C TRP A 140 -28.71 12.66 13.71
N ALA A 141 -28.55 11.34 13.61
CA ALA A 141 -28.94 10.56 12.44
C ALA A 141 -30.40 10.08 12.50
N VAL A 142 -30.88 9.69 13.67
CA VAL A 142 -32.20 9.06 13.85
C VAL A 142 -32.93 9.68 15.02
N ALA A 143 -34.15 10.17 14.79
CA ALA A 143 -35.09 10.51 15.84
C ALA A 143 -35.94 9.27 16.15
N VAL A 144 -35.70 8.66 17.32
CA VAL A 144 -36.48 7.53 17.81
C VAL A 144 -37.75 8.09 18.46
N SER A 145 -38.91 7.59 18.03
CA SER A 145 -40.24 7.99 18.50
C SER A 145 -41.11 6.74 18.71
N PRO A 146 -42.10 6.76 19.61
CA PRO A 146 -43.08 5.67 19.78
C PRO A 146 -43.80 5.29 18.47
N ASP A 147 -43.97 6.26 17.56
CA ASP A 147 -44.60 6.07 16.24
C ASP A 147 -43.65 5.54 15.15
N GLY A 148 -42.41 5.18 15.52
CA GLY A 148 -41.38 4.67 14.63
C GLY A 148 -40.17 5.60 14.43
N ASN A 149 -39.07 5.00 13.97
CA ASN A 149 -37.80 5.70 13.76
C ASN A 149 -37.84 6.59 12.50
N ARG A 150 -37.55 7.89 12.67
CA ARG A 150 -37.49 8.86 11.58
C ARG A 150 -36.05 9.31 11.35
N LEU A 151 -35.54 9.14 10.11
CA LEU A 151 -34.24 9.66 9.73
C LEU A 151 -34.28 11.18 9.57
N THR A 152 -33.22 11.84 10.02
CA THR A 152 -33.05 13.29 9.81
C THR A 152 -32.63 13.58 8.36
N LEU A 153 -32.84 14.81 7.89
CA LEU A 153 -32.36 15.25 6.57
C LEU A 153 -30.83 15.08 6.44
N THR A 154 -30.10 15.33 7.53
CA THR A 154 -28.66 15.07 7.64
C THR A 154 -28.32 13.59 7.40
N ALA A 155 -29.09 12.67 7.99
CA ALA A 155 -28.89 11.23 7.78
C ALA A 155 -29.19 10.79 6.35
N TRP A 156 -30.26 11.30 5.74
CA TRP A 156 -30.58 11.03 4.34
C TRP A 156 -29.41 11.41 3.43
N TRP A 157 -28.85 12.61 3.59
CA TRP A 157 -27.68 13.03 2.80
C TRP A 157 -26.47 12.15 3.06
N MET A 158 -26.19 11.85 4.32
CA MET A 158 -25.04 11.03 4.70
C MET A 158 -25.13 9.60 4.13
N VAL A 159 -26.30 8.97 4.22
CA VAL A 159 -26.54 7.60 3.75
C VAL A 159 -26.50 7.51 2.23
N PHE A 160 -27.08 8.46 1.50
CA PHE A 160 -27.22 8.36 0.03
C PHE A 160 -26.16 9.13 -0.77
N VAL A 161 -25.42 10.04 -0.15
CA VAL A 161 -24.39 10.84 -0.83
C VAL A 161 -23.01 10.59 -0.21
N SER A 162 -22.85 10.91 1.08
CA SER A 162 -21.53 10.90 1.72
C SER A 162 -20.93 9.49 1.83
N GLN A 163 -21.75 8.51 2.24
CA GLN A 163 -21.33 7.13 2.44
C GLN A 163 -21.00 6.43 1.09
N PRO A 164 -21.85 6.51 0.05
CA PRO A 164 -21.49 6.05 -1.29
C PRO A 164 -20.23 6.69 -1.82
N LEU A 165 -20.06 8.01 -1.64
CA LEU A 165 -18.87 8.70 -2.11
C LEU A 165 -17.60 8.15 -1.45
N PHE A 166 -17.62 7.94 -0.12
CA PHE A 166 -16.51 7.33 0.60
C PHE A 166 -16.21 5.91 0.09
N VAL A 167 -17.22 5.04 0.01
CA VAL A 167 -17.06 3.64 -0.42
C VAL A 167 -16.62 3.56 -1.88
N PHE A 168 -17.17 4.39 -2.76
CA PHE A 168 -16.78 4.48 -4.15
C PHE A 168 -15.29 4.85 -4.29
N LEU A 169 -14.83 5.89 -3.59
CA LEU A 169 -13.43 6.31 -3.64
C LEU A 169 -12.48 5.23 -3.08
N LEU A 170 -12.89 4.54 -2.01
CA LEU A 170 -12.18 3.41 -1.44
C LEU A 170 -12.04 2.26 -2.46
N LEU A 171 -13.17 1.79 -3.00
CA LEU A 171 -13.19 0.68 -3.96
C LEU A 171 -12.43 1.02 -5.24
N ARG A 172 -12.55 2.27 -5.73
CA ARG A 172 -11.79 2.76 -6.87
C ARG A 172 -10.28 2.74 -6.60
N GLY A 173 -9.85 3.14 -5.40
CA GLY A 173 -8.44 3.06 -4.99
C GLY A 173 -7.93 1.62 -4.93
N LEU A 174 -8.71 0.70 -4.34
CA LEU A 174 -8.38 -0.72 -4.26
C LEU A 174 -8.33 -1.38 -5.65
N TRP A 175 -9.27 -1.05 -6.54
CA TRP A 175 -9.26 -1.51 -7.93
C TRP A 175 -7.98 -1.09 -8.65
N ARG A 176 -7.57 0.18 -8.51
CA ARG A 176 -6.33 0.68 -9.12
C ARG A 176 -5.09 -0.03 -8.57
N HIS A 177 -5.05 -0.32 -7.27
CA HIS A 177 -3.99 -1.12 -6.67
C HIS A 177 -3.99 -2.57 -7.20
N PHE A 178 -5.16 -3.18 -7.37
CA PHE A 178 -5.28 -4.52 -7.95
C PHE A 178 -4.81 -4.57 -9.41
N VAL A 179 -5.17 -3.58 -10.22
CA VAL A 179 -4.67 -3.42 -11.60
C VAL A 179 -3.15 -3.28 -11.60
N TRP A 180 -2.59 -2.50 -10.67
CA TRP A 180 -1.13 -2.39 -10.49
C TRP A 180 -0.50 -3.75 -10.12
N ALA A 181 -1.13 -4.50 -9.22
CA ALA A 181 -0.66 -5.82 -8.84
C ALA A 181 -0.64 -6.80 -10.00
N GLN A 182 -1.69 -6.79 -10.83
CA GLN A 182 -1.75 -7.60 -12.04
C GLN A 182 -0.67 -7.19 -13.05
N LEU A 183 -0.43 -5.88 -13.22
CA LEU A 183 0.62 -5.37 -14.09
C LEU A 183 2.00 -5.87 -13.64
N LEU A 184 2.33 -5.73 -12.35
CA LEU A 184 3.60 -6.21 -11.80
C LEU A 184 3.77 -7.72 -11.97
N ARG A 185 2.71 -8.50 -11.77
CA ARG A 185 2.72 -9.95 -12.04
C ARG A 185 2.90 -10.30 -13.51
N ARG A 186 2.39 -9.50 -14.44
CA ARG A 186 2.66 -9.68 -15.87
C ARG A 186 4.12 -9.36 -16.19
N ILE A 187 4.64 -8.25 -15.68
CA ILE A 187 6.04 -7.82 -15.87
C ILE A 187 7.01 -8.87 -15.31
N ALA A 188 6.73 -9.42 -14.12
CA ALA A 188 7.58 -10.42 -13.49
C ALA A 188 7.70 -11.75 -14.27
N ARG A 189 6.80 -12.00 -15.24
CA ARG A 189 6.84 -13.16 -16.14
C ARG A 189 7.55 -12.88 -17.46
N LEU A 190 7.95 -11.64 -17.72
CA LEU A 190 8.75 -11.28 -18.89
C LEU A 190 10.21 -11.65 -18.67
N GLU A 191 11.00 -11.64 -19.74
CA GLU A 191 12.44 -11.81 -19.64
C GLU A 191 13.08 -10.55 -19.05
N LEU A 192 13.36 -10.61 -17.75
CA LEU A 192 14.00 -9.54 -17.01
C LEU A 192 15.52 -9.70 -17.03
N ARG A 193 16.24 -8.64 -17.37
CA ARG A 193 17.71 -8.55 -17.35
C ARG A 193 18.18 -8.12 -15.97
N LEU A 194 17.97 -9.00 -14.98
CA LEU A 194 18.38 -8.77 -13.60
C LEU A 194 19.87 -9.07 -13.44
N VAL A 195 20.52 -8.36 -12.51
CA VAL A 195 21.97 -8.50 -12.26
C VAL A 195 22.22 -8.83 -10.80
N ALA A 196 22.80 -10.00 -10.52
CA ALA A 196 22.99 -10.47 -9.15
C ALA A 196 23.97 -9.61 -8.32
N THR A 197 24.93 -8.97 -8.99
CA THR A 197 25.93 -8.07 -8.40
C THR A 197 25.46 -6.62 -8.27
N HIS A 198 24.18 -6.34 -8.57
CA HIS A 198 23.65 -4.98 -8.51
C HIS A 198 23.72 -4.41 -7.07
N PRO A 199 24.17 -3.17 -6.87
CA PRO A 199 24.43 -2.59 -5.53
C PRO A 199 23.17 -2.42 -4.66
N ASP A 200 21.98 -2.60 -5.22
CA ASP A 200 20.71 -2.48 -4.51
C ASP A 200 20.26 -3.75 -3.78
N GLY A 201 21.02 -4.85 -3.92
CA GLY A 201 20.72 -6.15 -3.30
C GLY A 201 19.42 -6.82 -3.77
N ASN A 202 18.81 -6.31 -4.85
CA ASN A 202 17.50 -6.74 -5.37
C ASN A 202 17.50 -6.84 -6.89
N GLY A 203 18.64 -7.12 -7.50
CA GLY A 203 18.75 -7.35 -8.94
C GLY A 203 18.44 -6.13 -9.82
N GLY A 204 18.48 -4.91 -9.28
CA GLY A 204 18.06 -3.68 -9.97
C GLY A 204 16.59 -3.29 -9.77
N LEU A 205 15.83 -4.06 -8.98
CA LEU A 205 14.39 -3.85 -8.75
C LEU A 205 14.08 -3.14 -7.42
N ALA A 206 15.07 -2.71 -6.63
CA ALA A 206 14.82 -2.05 -5.34
C ALA A 206 13.96 -0.78 -5.47
N PHE A 207 13.96 -0.13 -6.63
CA PHE A 207 13.07 1.02 -6.86
C PHE A 207 11.59 0.62 -6.72
N LEU A 208 11.18 -0.60 -7.07
CA LEU A 208 9.82 -1.07 -6.84
C LEU A 208 9.52 -1.25 -5.36
N ALA A 209 10.47 -1.71 -4.56
CA ALA A 209 10.23 -1.98 -3.13
C ALA A 209 9.69 -0.75 -2.37
N SER A 210 9.97 0.47 -2.86
CA SER A 210 9.46 1.73 -2.28
C SER A 210 8.08 2.20 -2.78
N TYR A 211 7.40 1.46 -3.67
CA TYR A 211 6.07 1.87 -4.15
C TYR A 211 4.97 1.93 -3.07
N PRO A 212 4.98 1.14 -1.97
CA PRO A 212 3.96 1.25 -0.93
C PRO A 212 3.88 2.66 -0.34
N ASN A 213 5.01 3.40 -0.33
CA ASN A 213 5.05 4.79 0.13
C ASN A 213 4.13 5.73 -0.65
N ALA A 214 3.77 5.39 -1.89
CA ALA A 214 2.83 6.17 -2.68
C ALA A 214 1.37 6.06 -2.16
N TYR A 215 1.06 5.04 -1.37
CA TYR A 215 -0.26 4.75 -0.83
C TYR A 215 -0.43 5.15 0.65
N VAL A 216 0.57 5.81 1.27
CA VAL A 216 0.55 6.22 2.68
C VAL A 216 -0.72 7.00 3.03
N LEU A 217 -1.07 8.02 2.24
CA LEU A 217 -2.30 8.80 2.45
C LEU A 217 -3.57 7.93 2.29
N PHE A 218 -3.59 7.04 1.31
CA PHE A 218 -4.73 6.16 1.09
C PHE A 218 -4.96 5.24 2.28
N ILE A 219 -3.91 4.58 2.78
CA ILE A 219 -3.98 3.71 3.96
C ILE A 219 -4.35 4.50 5.21
N PHE A 220 -3.81 5.71 5.37
CA PHE A 220 -4.17 6.60 6.48
C PHE A 220 -5.69 6.90 6.50
N GLY A 221 -6.27 7.22 5.33
CA GLY A 221 -7.71 7.48 5.19
C GLY A 221 -8.58 6.28 5.57
N ILE A 222 -8.21 5.07 5.14
CA ILE A 222 -8.93 3.84 5.54
C ILE A 222 -8.80 3.60 7.04
N SER A 223 -7.58 3.76 7.56
CA SER A 223 -7.26 3.47 8.95
C SER A 223 -7.93 4.44 9.90
N ALA A 224 -8.14 5.70 9.50
CA ALA A 224 -8.95 6.65 10.25
C ALA A 224 -10.39 6.20 10.38
N ALA A 225 -11.02 5.76 9.27
CA ALA A 225 -12.40 5.26 9.30
C ALA A 225 -12.53 3.99 10.16
N ILE A 226 -11.55 3.08 10.09
CA ILE A 226 -11.49 1.89 10.94
C ILE A 226 -11.28 2.28 12.40
N GLY A 227 -10.34 3.18 12.71
CA GLY A 227 -10.09 3.69 14.06
C GLY A 227 -11.34 4.31 14.69
N ALA A 228 -12.08 5.12 13.94
CA ALA A 228 -13.33 5.70 14.44
C ALA A 228 -14.45 4.66 14.63
N ALA A 229 -14.53 3.63 13.77
CA ALA A 229 -15.44 2.51 13.98
C ALA A 229 -15.09 1.74 15.26
N ILE A 230 -13.79 1.49 15.47
CA ILE A 230 -13.27 0.85 16.68
C ILE A 230 -13.60 1.70 17.91
N ALA A 231 -13.33 3.01 17.91
CA ALA A 231 -13.68 3.91 19.02
C ALA A 231 -15.18 3.90 19.33
N LYS A 232 -16.04 3.91 18.31
CA LYS A 232 -17.50 3.85 18.50
C LYS A 232 -17.96 2.55 19.16
N HIS A 233 -17.41 1.42 18.76
CA HIS A 233 -17.70 0.13 19.40
C HIS A 233 -17.07 0.02 20.80
N LEU A 234 -15.85 0.52 20.99
CA LEU A 234 -15.13 0.57 22.28
C LEU A 234 -15.84 1.44 23.33
N LEU A 235 -16.59 2.47 22.91
CA LEU A 235 -17.40 3.28 23.84
C LEU A 235 -18.65 2.54 24.34
N GLN A 236 -19.08 1.49 23.63
CA GLN A 236 -20.28 0.72 23.96
C GLN A 236 -19.97 -0.56 24.75
N GLU A 237 -18.76 -1.11 24.61
CA GLU A 237 -18.30 -2.33 25.28
C GLU A 237 -16.99 -2.08 26.03
N SER A 238 -16.88 -2.52 27.29
CA SER A 238 -15.63 -2.47 28.06
C SER A 238 -14.62 -3.48 27.50
N LEU A 239 -13.83 -3.09 26.50
CA LEU A 239 -12.84 -3.98 25.90
C LEU A 239 -11.52 -4.03 26.68
N THR A 240 -10.94 -5.23 26.71
CA THR A 240 -9.57 -5.49 27.15
C THR A 240 -8.55 -4.99 26.12
N SER A 241 -7.38 -4.52 26.60
CA SER A 241 -6.20 -4.15 25.79
C SER A 241 -5.83 -5.19 24.70
N THR A 242 -6.12 -6.47 24.97
CA THR A 242 -5.94 -7.60 24.06
C THR A 242 -6.76 -7.47 22.78
N THR A 243 -8.04 -7.12 22.86
CA THR A 243 -8.92 -7.03 21.68
C THR A 243 -8.47 -5.90 20.77
N PHE A 244 -8.08 -4.75 21.34
CA PHE A 244 -7.51 -3.64 20.59
C PHE A 244 -6.23 -4.07 19.85
N SER A 245 -5.35 -4.80 20.52
CA SER A 245 -4.10 -5.32 19.92
C SER A 245 -4.37 -6.30 18.78
N ILE A 246 -5.37 -7.17 18.91
CA ILE A 246 -5.77 -8.13 17.86
C ILE A 246 -6.31 -7.39 16.64
N ILE A 247 -7.19 -6.40 16.83
CA ILE A 247 -7.77 -5.63 15.72
C ILE A 247 -6.68 -4.80 15.00
N ALA A 248 -5.85 -4.09 15.76
CA ALA A 248 -4.76 -3.29 15.20
C ALA A 248 -3.71 -4.15 14.48
N GLY A 249 -3.31 -5.27 15.08
CA GLY A 249 -2.40 -6.24 14.48
C GLY A 249 -2.98 -6.91 13.24
N GLY A 250 -4.24 -7.33 13.28
CA GLY A 250 -4.96 -7.90 12.14
C GLY A 250 -5.05 -6.92 10.98
N TRP A 251 -5.38 -5.65 11.24
CA TRP A 251 -5.38 -4.62 10.22
C TRP A 251 -4.00 -4.39 9.62
N LEU A 252 -2.95 -4.33 10.45
CA LEU A 252 -1.58 -4.22 9.96
C LEU A 252 -1.22 -5.38 9.02
N VAL A 253 -1.54 -6.62 9.40
CA VAL A 253 -1.30 -7.80 8.56
C VAL A 253 -2.02 -7.68 7.22
N VAL A 254 -3.29 -7.23 7.21
CA VAL A 254 -4.04 -6.99 5.97
C VAL A 254 -3.35 -5.95 5.09
N VAL A 255 -2.90 -4.83 5.67
CA VAL A 255 -2.18 -3.78 4.95
C VAL A 255 -0.85 -4.30 4.39
N LEU A 256 -0.06 -5.02 5.18
CA LEU A 256 1.21 -5.60 4.73
C LEU A 256 0.98 -6.63 3.62
N ALA A 257 -0.02 -7.50 3.76
CA ALA A 257 -0.38 -8.48 2.74
C ALA A 257 -0.81 -7.81 1.43
N LEU A 258 -1.58 -6.71 1.51
CA LEU A 258 -2.02 -5.92 0.36
C LEU A 258 -0.82 -5.44 -0.49
N PHE A 259 0.28 -5.02 0.15
CA PHE A 259 1.48 -4.56 -0.56
C PHE A 259 2.50 -5.66 -0.87
N ALA A 260 2.55 -6.71 -0.05
CA ALA A 260 3.39 -7.88 -0.26
C ALA A 260 2.92 -8.69 -1.47
N TYR A 261 1.61 -8.79 -1.68
CA TYR A 261 1.02 -9.52 -2.82
C TYR A 261 1.61 -9.10 -4.18
N PRO A 262 1.59 -7.84 -4.61
CA PRO A 262 2.20 -7.47 -5.90
C PRO A 262 3.73 -7.61 -5.94
N LEU A 263 4.44 -7.46 -4.81
CA LEU A 263 5.90 -7.57 -4.75
C LEU A 263 6.37 -9.02 -4.82
N SER A 264 5.58 -9.96 -4.30
CA SER A 264 5.89 -11.39 -4.34
C SER A 264 5.96 -11.95 -5.76
N ALA A 265 5.43 -11.23 -6.74
CA ALA A 265 5.57 -11.54 -8.16
C ALA A 265 7.04 -11.72 -8.58
N PHE A 266 7.95 -10.93 -8.01
CA PHE A 266 9.37 -10.92 -8.38
C PHE A 266 10.22 -11.85 -7.52
N SER A 267 9.64 -12.53 -6.52
CA SER A 267 10.41 -13.41 -5.64
C SER A 267 11.02 -14.59 -6.38
N LYS A 268 10.26 -15.19 -7.32
CA LYS A 268 10.74 -16.30 -8.14
C LYS A 268 11.89 -15.88 -9.08
N PRO A 269 11.76 -14.82 -9.92
CA PRO A 269 12.87 -14.33 -10.73
C PRO A 269 14.14 -14.02 -9.94
N LEU A 270 14.02 -13.42 -8.75
CA LEU A 270 15.16 -13.09 -7.90
C LEU A 270 15.80 -14.34 -7.27
N ALA A 271 14.99 -15.31 -6.85
CA ALA A 271 15.49 -16.58 -6.31
C ALA A 271 16.26 -17.37 -7.38
N GLU A 272 15.70 -17.50 -8.59
CA GLU A 272 16.37 -18.18 -9.71
C GLU A 272 17.67 -17.47 -10.12
N LEU A 273 17.66 -16.13 -10.15
CA LEU A 273 18.86 -15.34 -10.40
C LEU A 273 19.93 -15.63 -9.33
N LYS A 274 19.55 -15.63 -8.04
CA LYS A 274 20.46 -15.89 -6.93
C LYS A 274 21.08 -17.27 -7.03
N GLU A 275 20.25 -18.29 -7.21
CA GLU A 275 20.68 -19.69 -7.27
C GLU A 275 21.63 -19.93 -8.44
N LYS A 276 21.22 -19.57 -9.66
CA LYS A 276 22.05 -19.76 -10.87
C LYS A 276 23.37 -18.99 -10.76
N SER A 277 23.34 -17.77 -10.25
CA SER A 277 24.55 -16.96 -10.10
C SER A 277 25.49 -17.52 -9.04
N LEU A 278 24.97 -18.02 -7.90
CA LEU A 278 25.81 -18.67 -6.88
C LEU A 278 26.45 -19.96 -7.39
N LEU A 279 25.74 -20.77 -8.18
CA LEU A 279 26.29 -21.98 -8.79
C LEU A 279 27.42 -21.64 -9.78
N MET A 280 27.19 -20.70 -10.70
CA MET A 280 28.20 -20.29 -11.69
C MET A 280 29.41 -19.59 -11.05
N LEU A 281 29.18 -18.71 -10.07
CA LEU A 281 30.28 -18.07 -9.34
C LEU A 281 31.03 -19.07 -8.46
N GLY A 282 30.34 -20.07 -7.91
CA GLY A 282 30.95 -21.14 -7.12
C GLY A 282 31.93 -21.98 -7.97
N THR A 283 31.55 -22.36 -9.19
CA THR A 283 32.46 -23.10 -10.08
C THR A 283 33.67 -22.26 -10.47
N GLN A 284 33.48 -20.98 -10.77
CA GLN A 284 34.57 -20.06 -11.09
C GLN A 284 35.47 -19.80 -9.87
N ALA A 285 34.90 -19.67 -8.66
CA ALA A 285 35.65 -19.52 -7.43
C ALA A 285 36.53 -20.75 -7.14
N THR A 286 36.00 -21.96 -7.33
CA THR A 286 36.78 -23.19 -7.18
C THR A 286 37.94 -23.23 -8.17
N ARG A 287 37.70 -22.90 -9.45
CA ARG A 287 38.76 -22.85 -10.48
C ARG A 287 39.84 -21.83 -10.11
N TYR A 288 39.43 -20.62 -9.73
CA TYR A 288 40.33 -19.55 -9.31
C TYR A 288 41.17 -19.94 -8.10
N GLN A 289 40.54 -20.46 -7.04
CA GLN A 289 41.26 -20.82 -5.81
C GLN A 289 42.19 -22.02 -6.01
N ARG A 290 41.82 -23.01 -6.84
CA ARG A 290 42.74 -24.11 -7.20
C ARG A 290 43.96 -23.61 -7.97
N LEU A 291 43.78 -22.70 -8.93
CA LEU A 291 44.90 -22.07 -9.65
C LEU A 291 45.78 -21.25 -8.70
N ASN A 292 45.18 -20.47 -7.81
CA ASN A 292 45.92 -19.64 -6.85
C ASN A 292 46.68 -20.48 -5.82
N GLU A 293 46.08 -21.58 -5.33
CA GLU A 293 46.72 -22.55 -4.45
C GLU A 293 47.96 -23.17 -5.13
N ARG A 294 47.84 -23.64 -6.38
CA ARG A 294 49.00 -24.13 -7.16
C ARG A 294 50.08 -23.07 -7.30
N LYS A 295 49.69 -21.82 -7.59
CA LYS A 295 50.64 -20.71 -7.78
C LYS A 295 51.43 -20.40 -6.51
N ILE A 296 50.80 -20.51 -5.33
CA ILE A 296 51.42 -20.18 -4.04
C ILE A 296 52.19 -21.38 -3.46
N LEU A 297 51.61 -22.58 -3.50
CA LEU A 297 52.14 -23.79 -2.84
C LEU A 297 52.92 -24.70 -3.80
N GLY A 298 52.86 -24.47 -5.11
CA GLY A 298 53.47 -25.32 -6.15
C GLY A 298 52.63 -26.53 -6.54
N THR A 299 51.58 -26.87 -5.78
CA THR A 299 50.67 -28.00 -6.02
C THR A 299 49.30 -27.73 -5.36
N ASN A 300 48.27 -28.50 -5.71
CA ASN A 300 47.04 -28.55 -4.90
C ASN A 300 47.16 -29.61 -3.83
N VAL A 301 46.72 -29.28 -2.61
CA VAL A 301 46.80 -30.19 -1.46
C VAL A 301 45.92 -31.43 -1.64
N VAL A 302 44.81 -31.33 -2.38
CA VAL A 302 43.84 -32.42 -2.57
C VAL A 302 43.54 -32.68 -4.04
N ALA A 303 43.63 -33.94 -4.44
CA ALA A 303 43.32 -34.46 -5.78
C ALA A 303 44.04 -33.65 -6.88
N GLU A 304 45.37 -33.74 -6.89
CA GLU A 304 46.21 -33.18 -7.94
C GLU A 304 45.95 -33.90 -9.28
N SER A 305 45.90 -33.12 -10.36
CA SER A 305 45.66 -33.64 -11.72
C SER A 305 46.62 -32.99 -12.72
N ALA A 306 47.22 -33.82 -13.58
CA ALA A 306 48.14 -33.39 -14.63
C ALA A 306 47.42 -32.61 -15.75
N ASP A 307 46.15 -32.93 -16.02
CA ASP A 307 45.35 -32.25 -17.06
C ASP A 307 45.06 -30.77 -16.72
N GLU A 308 44.93 -30.43 -15.43
CA GLU A 308 44.81 -29.03 -14.97
C GLU A 308 46.13 -28.24 -15.15
N VAL A 309 47.27 -28.91 -15.38
CA VAL A 309 48.56 -28.25 -15.68
C VAL A 309 48.65 -27.82 -17.15
N GLN A 310 48.06 -28.61 -18.07
CA GLN A 310 47.99 -28.27 -19.50
C GLN A 310 46.96 -27.18 -19.84
N GLN A 311 45.89 -27.06 -19.04
CA GLN A 311 44.86 -26.03 -19.21
C GLN A 311 45.30 -24.68 -18.61
N GLN A 312 46.43 -24.15 -19.08
CA GLN A 312 46.77 -22.75 -18.85
C GLN A 312 45.88 -21.87 -19.74
N ALA A 313 44.72 -21.50 -19.21
CA ALA A 313 43.94 -20.38 -19.72
C ALA A 313 44.09 -19.20 -18.75
N ASP A 314 44.23 -18.02 -19.35
CA ASP A 314 44.49 -16.69 -18.79
C ASP A 314 43.93 -16.36 -17.39
N ASP A 315 44.59 -15.39 -16.76
CA ASP A 315 44.24 -14.64 -15.55
C ASP A 315 42.73 -14.63 -15.23
N ILE A 316 42.26 -15.63 -14.47
CA ILE A 316 40.87 -15.70 -14.03
C ILE A 316 40.67 -14.59 -12.98
N ALA A 317 39.78 -13.64 -13.27
CA ALA A 317 39.45 -12.59 -12.31
C ALA A 317 38.86 -13.19 -11.02
N ASP A 318 39.33 -12.70 -9.87
CA ASP A 318 38.87 -13.12 -8.54
C ASP A 318 37.35 -12.90 -8.36
N PRO A 319 36.53 -13.98 -8.27
CA PRO A 319 35.08 -13.86 -8.14
C PRO A 319 34.61 -13.64 -6.70
N THR A 320 35.52 -13.61 -5.70
CA THR A 320 35.16 -13.60 -4.26
C THR A 320 34.18 -12.48 -3.91
N LYS A 321 34.46 -11.24 -4.36
CA LYS A 321 33.57 -10.08 -4.13
C LYS A 321 32.20 -10.24 -4.78
N GLN A 322 32.16 -10.81 -5.99
CA GLN A 322 30.92 -11.03 -6.73
C GLN A 322 30.07 -12.12 -6.06
N PHE A 323 30.71 -13.19 -5.58
CA PHE A 323 30.07 -14.26 -4.83
C PHE A 323 29.46 -13.75 -3.52
N GLU A 324 30.20 -12.97 -2.73
CA GLU A 324 29.69 -12.38 -1.48
C GLU A 324 28.51 -11.44 -1.71
N THR A 325 28.58 -10.61 -2.76
CA THR A 325 27.50 -9.69 -3.13
C THR A 325 26.24 -10.46 -3.53
N THR A 326 26.40 -11.49 -4.37
CA THR A 326 25.31 -12.36 -4.82
C THR A 326 24.69 -13.14 -3.65
N ARG A 327 25.49 -13.57 -2.67
CA ARG A 327 25.01 -14.23 -1.45
C ARG A 327 24.08 -13.32 -0.63
N LYS A 328 24.38 -12.01 -0.58
CA LYS A 328 23.58 -10.99 0.12
C LYS A 328 22.32 -10.57 -0.64
N LEU A 329 22.14 -10.97 -1.91
CA LEU A 329 20.95 -10.67 -2.69
C LEU A 329 19.69 -11.20 -1.99
N SER A 330 18.68 -10.35 -1.84
CA SER A 330 17.38 -10.71 -1.29
C SER A 330 16.49 -11.32 -2.36
N ALA A 331 15.88 -12.47 -2.05
CA ALA A 331 14.84 -13.06 -2.88
C ALA A 331 13.48 -12.36 -2.72
N MET A 332 13.33 -11.41 -1.79
CA MET A 332 12.07 -10.72 -1.53
C MET A 332 12.23 -9.21 -1.66
N LEU A 333 11.36 -8.59 -2.46
CA LEU A 333 11.34 -7.14 -2.70
C LEU A 333 10.67 -6.35 -1.56
N LEU A 334 10.86 -6.76 -0.30
CA LEU A 334 10.36 -6.02 0.86
C LEU A 334 11.51 -5.31 1.56
N ASN A 335 11.38 -4.00 1.73
CA ASN A 335 12.36 -3.17 2.43
C ASN A 335 11.70 -2.50 3.63
N ARG A 336 12.41 -2.45 4.76
CA ARG A 336 11.96 -1.78 5.99
C ARG A 336 11.61 -0.31 5.74
N SER A 337 12.36 0.37 4.87
CA SER A 337 12.10 1.77 4.49
C SER A 337 10.77 2.01 3.77
N ALA A 338 10.15 0.96 3.21
CA ALA A 338 8.85 1.03 2.56
C ALA A 338 7.70 0.54 3.46
N ILE A 339 8.01 -0.38 4.38
CA ILE A 339 7.04 -0.94 5.33
C ILE A 339 6.72 0.06 6.43
N VAL A 340 7.75 0.71 7.01
CA VAL A 340 7.57 1.58 8.19
C VAL A 340 6.60 2.74 7.94
N PRO A 341 6.67 3.52 6.83
CA PRO A 341 5.73 4.61 6.60
C PRO A 341 4.29 4.14 6.43
N VAL A 342 4.09 2.99 5.77
CA VAL A 342 2.77 2.41 5.54
C VAL A 342 2.19 1.80 6.81
N ALA A 343 3.01 1.12 7.60
CA ALA A 343 2.63 0.60 8.91
C ALA A 343 2.27 1.74 9.88
N ALA A 344 3.02 2.84 9.85
CA ALA A 344 2.69 4.05 10.60
C ALA A 344 1.35 4.64 10.15
N ALA A 345 1.11 4.76 8.84
CA ALA A 345 -0.18 5.21 8.32
C ALA A 345 -1.35 4.28 8.69
N ALA A 346 -1.08 2.98 8.81
CA ALA A 346 -2.07 1.99 9.23
C ALA A 346 -2.41 2.11 10.71
N LEU A 347 -1.41 2.31 11.57
CA LEU A 347 -1.57 2.23 13.01
C LEU A 347 -1.84 3.57 13.68
N LEU A 348 -1.32 4.68 13.18
CA LEU A 348 -1.46 6.00 13.83
C LEU A 348 -2.92 6.42 14.06
N PRO A 349 -3.85 6.31 13.08
CA PRO A 349 -5.24 6.69 13.32
C PRO A 349 -5.95 5.77 14.30
N ILE A 350 -5.64 4.46 14.26
CA ILE A 350 -6.22 3.48 15.19
C ILE A 350 -5.67 3.70 16.60
N ALA A 351 -4.38 4.04 16.75
CA ALA A 351 -3.77 4.40 18.01
C ALA A 351 -4.36 5.70 18.57
N ALA A 352 -4.57 6.73 17.73
CA ALA A 352 -5.22 7.97 18.15
C ALA A 352 -6.65 7.71 18.67
N ALA A 353 -7.41 6.86 17.98
CA ALA A 353 -8.72 6.42 18.43
C ALA A 353 -8.64 5.64 19.76
N GLY A 354 -7.73 4.66 19.86
CA GLY A 354 -7.53 3.87 21.08
C GLY A 354 -7.11 4.71 22.28
N ALA A 355 -6.31 5.77 22.08
CA ALA A 355 -5.83 6.66 23.14
C ALA A 355 -6.93 7.52 23.77
N THR A 356 -8.10 7.64 23.13
CA THR A 356 -9.27 8.31 23.74
C THR A 356 -9.95 7.46 24.82
N ILE A 357 -9.63 6.16 24.89
CA ILE A 357 -10.34 5.18 25.72
C ILE A 357 -9.36 4.42 26.62
N LEU A 358 -8.20 4.02 26.10
CA LEU A 358 -7.16 3.28 26.81
C LEU A 358 -6.03 4.19 27.30
N PRO A 359 -5.32 3.82 28.38
CA PRO A 359 -4.15 4.56 28.83
C PRO A 359 -3.08 4.67 27.72
N TYR A 360 -2.52 5.86 27.54
CA TYR A 360 -1.51 6.13 26.50
C TYR A 360 -0.33 5.15 26.51
N LYS A 361 0.07 4.67 27.69
CA LYS A 361 1.18 3.70 27.84
C LYS A 361 0.88 2.37 27.16
N GLU A 362 -0.35 1.89 27.23
CA GLU A 362 -0.75 0.62 26.61
C GLU A 362 -0.78 0.74 25.08
N VAL A 363 -1.42 1.79 24.57
CA VAL A 363 -1.52 2.07 23.14
C VAL A 363 -0.12 2.21 22.51
N PHE A 364 0.78 2.94 23.18
CA PHE A 364 2.15 3.12 22.70
C PHE A 364 2.97 1.82 22.76
N SER A 365 2.76 1.00 23.80
CA SER A 365 3.41 -0.32 23.91
C SER A 365 3.02 -1.23 22.75
N VAL A 366 1.72 -1.28 22.41
CA VAL A 366 1.21 -2.06 21.26
C VAL A 366 1.78 -1.53 19.95
N LEU A 367 1.75 -0.21 19.74
CA LEU A 367 2.29 0.43 18.54
C LEU A 367 3.79 0.11 18.35
N LYS A 368 4.58 0.21 19.42
CA LYS A 368 6.01 -0.10 19.40
C LYS A 368 6.27 -1.57 19.08
N LYS A 369 5.50 -2.49 19.67
CA LYS A 369 5.61 -3.93 19.36
C LYS A 369 5.29 -4.21 17.88
N LEU A 370 4.26 -3.56 17.34
CA LEU A 370 3.81 -3.78 15.97
C LEU A 370 4.73 -3.14 14.92
N LEU A 371 5.38 -2.02 15.22
CA LEU A 371 6.31 -1.33 14.30
C LEU A 371 7.74 -1.89 14.33
N LEU A 372 8.11 -2.61 15.39
CA LEU A 372 9.45 -3.21 15.54
C LEU A 372 9.53 -4.67 15.07
N LEU A 373 8.40 -5.28 14.69
CA LEU A 373 8.33 -6.51 13.90
C LEU A 373 8.85 -6.25 12.48
#